data_AF-A0A5C8T5F4-F1
#
_entry.id   AF-A0A5C8T5F4-F1
#
_cell.length_a   1.000
_cell.length_b   1.000
_cell.length_c   1.000
_cell.angle_alpha   90.00
_cell.angle_beta   90.00
_cell.angle_gamma   90.00
#
_symmetry.space_group_name_H-M   'P 1'
#
loop_
_entity.id
_entity.type
_entity.pdbx_description
1 polymer ?
#
loop_
_entity_poly.entity_id
_entity_poly.type
_entity_poly.pdbx_seq_one_letter_code
_entity_poly.pdbx_strand_id
1 'polypeptide(L)' 'EPGRPGLREGITSTEILREADGRFSIVVGPEVEPGNWLPSPRASGPIRLAMRLYDTPVAASAGTLDRDAVPAITRMGCAS' A
#
# COMPACT_ATOMS: atom_id res chain seq x y z
N GLU A 1 -14.21 -8.58 -12.20
CA GLU A 1 -15.41 -7.79 -11.82
C GLU A 1 -14.99 -6.34 -11.64
N PRO A 2 -15.52 -5.38 -12.39
CA PRO A 2 -15.17 -3.97 -12.23
C PRO A 2 -15.78 -3.44 -10.93
N GLY A 3 -14.94 -2.84 -10.08
CA GLY A 3 -15.27 -1.95 -8.95
C GLY A 3 -16.52 -2.31 -8.14
N ARG A 4 -16.36 -3.10 -7.06
CA ARG A 4 -17.40 -3.12 -6.01
C ARG A 4 -17.57 -1.68 -5.50
N PRO A 5 -18.75 -1.06 -5.66
CA PRO A 5 -18.97 0.30 -5.18
C PRO A 5 -18.77 0.33 -3.66
N GLY A 6 -17.80 1.11 -3.18
CA GLY A 6 -17.63 1.42 -1.76
C GLY A 6 -16.40 0.85 -1.04
N LEU A 7 -15.50 0.13 -1.71
CA LEU A 7 -14.22 -0.29 -1.11
C LEU A 7 -13.11 0.71 -1.43
N ARG A 8 -12.26 1.00 -0.44
CA ARG A 8 -11.15 1.95 -0.59
C ARG A 8 -10.07 1.39 -1.53
N GLU A 9 -9.53 2.23 -2.40
CA GLU A 9 -8.53 1.83 -3.42
C GLU A 9 -7.12 2.36 -3.11
N GLY A 10 -6.97 3.14 -2.04
CA GLY A 10 -5.72 3.78 -1.67
C GLY A 10 -5.74 4.35 -0.26
N ILE A 11 -4.54 4.71 0.22
CA ILE A 11 -4.31 5.39 1.50
C ILE A 11 -3.41 6.60 1.20
N THR A 12 -3.76 7.73 1.78
CA THR A 12 -3.02 8.99 1.71
C THR A 12 -2.16 9.22 2.95
N SER A 13 -1.15 10.10 2.85
CA SER A 13 -0.29 10.44 3.99
C SER A 13 -1.04 11.10 5.15
N THR A 14 -2.22 11.67 4.91
CA THR A 14 -3.07 12.35 5.90
C THR A 14 -3.91 11.39 6.73
N GLU A 15 -4.19 10.18 6.24
CA GLU A 15 -5.01 9.19 6.94
C GLU A 15 -4.21 7.99 7.45
N ILE A 16 -2.94 7.87 7.05
CA ILE A 16 -2.12 6.73 7.42
C ILE A 16 -1.76 6.75 8.91
N LEU A 17 -1.95 5.61 9.56
CA LEU A 17 -1.52 5.41 10.94
C LEU A 17 -0.03 5.11 10.96
N ARG A 18 0.70 5.79 11.84
CA ARG A 18 2.15 5.66 11.97
C ARG A 18 2.50 5.10 13.35
N GLU A 19 3.54 4.30 13.36
CA GLU A 19 4.21 3.89 14.58
C GLU A 19 4.91 5.09 15.25
N ALA A 20 5.30 4.92 16.51
CA ALA A 20 5.99 5.97 17.27
C ALA A 20 7.32 6.41 16.63
N ASP A 21 7.96 5.53 15.84
CA ASP A 21 9.19 5.81 15.08
C ASP A 21 8.92 6.45 13.70
N GLY A 22 7.66 6.73 13.38
CA GLY A 22 7.24 7.36 12.12
C GLY A 22 7.07 6.40 10.94
N ARG A 23 7.43 5.12 11.09
CA ARG A 23 7.20 4.10 10.07
C ARG A 23 5.72 3.74 9.97
N PHE A 24 5.36 3.11 8.87
CA PHE A 24 4.02 2.57 8.65
C PHE A 24 4.12 1.30 7.79
N SER A 25 3.16 0.40 7.98
CA SER A 25 2.90 -0.73 7.10
C SER A 25 1.51 -0.61 6.51
N ILE A 26 1.31 -1.14 5.31
CA ILE A 26 -0.02 -1.27 4.68
C ILE A 26 -0.26 -2.76 4.42
N VAL A 27 -1.35 -3.29 4.95
CA VAL A 27 -1.79 -4.68 4.68
C VAL A 27 -2.74 -4.66 3.50
N VAL A 28 -2.48 -5.52 2.50
CA VAL A 28 -3.33 -5.69 1.32
C VAL A 28 -3.90 -7.11 1.36
N GLY A 29 -5.21 -7.25 1.50
CA GLY A 29 -5.83 -8.57 1.63
C GLY A 29 -7.36 -8.57 1.50
N PRO A 30 -7.99 -9.75 1.31
CA PRO A 30 -9.43 -9.88 1.18
C PRO A 30 -10.17 -9.85 2.53
N GLU A 31 -9.48 -10.11 3.64
CA GLU A 31 -9.98 -10.03 5.01
C GLU A 31 -9.82 -8.63 5.57
N VAL A 32 -10.81 -8.16 6.33
CA VAL A 32 -10.77 -6.86 6.99
C VAL A 32 -9.74 -6.89 8.12
N GLU A 33 -8.80 -5.95 8.10
CA GLU A 33 -7.78 -5.79 9.14
C GLU A 33 -7.85 -4.39 9.76
N PRO A 34 -7.50 -4.23 11.05
CA PRO A 34 -7.43 -2.93 11.68
C PRO A 34 -6.28 -2.08 11.11
N GLY A 35 -6.46 -0.76 11.17
CA GLY A 35 -5.44 0.23 10.81
C GLY A 35 -5.28 0.43 9.29
N ASN A 36 -4.04 0.36 8.81
CA ASN A 36 -3.68 0.64 7.42
C ASN A 36 -3.97 -0.56 6.51
N TRP A 37 -5.25 -0.83 6.26
CA TRP A 37 -5.69 -1.95 5.43
C TRP A 37 -6.24 -1.47 4.09
N LEU A 38 -5.86 -2.16 3.01
CA LEU A 38 -6.42 -2.03 1.68
C LEU A 38 -7.07 -3.36 1.25
N PRO A 39 -8.32 -3.32 0.77
CA PRO A 39 -8.97 -4.49 0.23
C PRO A 39 -8.31 -4.94 -1.07
N SER A 40 -8.09 -6.25 -1.21
CA SER A 40 -7.77 -6.85 -2.51
C SER A 40 -8.99 -7.60 -3.06
N PRO A 41 -9.22 -7.61 -4.38
CA PRO A 41 -10.24 -8.48 -4.97
C PRO A 41 -10.05 -9.93 -4.51
N ARG A 42 -11.13 -10.62 -4.12
CA ARG A 42 -11.13 -12.07 -3.82
C ARG A 42 -10.85 -12.96 -5.05
N ALA A 43 -10.29 -12.40 -6.12
CA ALA A 43 -10.09 -13.07 -7.39
C ALA A 43 -8.61 -13.07 -7.74
N SER A 44 -8.11 -14.27 -8.05
CA SER A 44 -6.75 -14.53 -8.52
C SER A 44 -6.30 -13.55 -9.60
N GLY A 45 -5.08 -13.02 -9.46
CA GLY A 45 -4.46 -12.17 -10.47
C GLY A 45 -3.31 -11.33 -9.88
N PRO A 46 -2.47 -10.73 -10.74
CA PRO A 46 -1.44 -9.81 -10.28
C PRO A 46 -2.07 -8.54 -9.69
N ILE A 47 -1.55 -8.10 -8.54
CA ILE A 47 -1.87 -6.80 -7.96
C ILE A 47 -0.81 -5.80 -8.42
N ARG A 48 -1.25 -4.59 -8.76
CA ARG A 48 -0.36 -3.46 -9.04
C ARG A 48 -0.58 -2.37 -8.01
N LEU A 49 0.48 -2.00 -7.31
CA LEU A 49 0.47 -0.88 -6.37
C LEU A 49 1.21 0.29 -7.00
N ALA A 50 0.67 1.50 -6.80
CA ALA A 50 1.27 2.73 -7.28
C ALA A 50 1.46 3.69 -6.10
N MET A 51 2.72 3.95 -5.74
CA MET A 51 3.07 4.97 -4.76
C MET A 51 3.21 6.32 -5.47
N ARG A 52 2.53 7.34 -4.94
CA ARG A 52 2.62 8.72 -5.45
C ARG A 52 3.27 9.58 -4.39
N LEU A 53 4.31 10.31 -4.78
CA LEU A 53 5.02 11.25 -3.95
C LEU A 53 4.72 12.65 -4.47
N TYR A 54 4.12 13.48 -3.63
CA TYR A 54 3.78 14.85 -3.97
C TYR A 54 4.76 15.78 -3.26
N ASP A 55 5.32 16.74 -3.99
CA ASP A 55 6.15 17.81 -3.44
C ASP A 55 7.33 17.32 -2.58
N THR A 56 7.98 16.24 -3.02
CA THR A 56 9.20 15.73 -2.38
C THR A 56 10.39 15.79 -3.35
N PRO A 57 11.61 16.13 -2.90
CA PRO A 57 12.81 16.01 -3.72
C PRO A 57 13.03 14.58 -4.25
N VAL A 58 12.56 13.57 -3.49
CA VAL A 58 12.57 12.15 -3.84
C VAL A 58 11.72 11.86 -5.09
N ALA A 59 10.58 12.56 -5.28
CA ALA A 59 9.74 12.38 -6.46
C ALA A 59 10.49 12.74 -7.77
N ALA A 60 11.36 13.76 -7.71
CA ALA A 60 12.19 14.17 -8.84
C ALA A 60 13.35 13.20 -9.13
N SER A 61 13.77 12.42 -8.14
CA SER A 61 14.86 11.43 -8.23
C SER A 61 14.37 9.98 -8.27
N ALA A 62 13.07 9.78 -8.51
CA ALA A 62 12.42 8.47 -8.48
C ALA A 62 13.03 7.41 -9.45
N GLY A 63 13.72 7.86 -10.50
CA GLY A 63 14.45 6.99 -11.43
C GLY A 63 15.76 6.41 -10.90
N THR A 64 16.24 6.84 -9.73
CA THR A 64 17.54 6.45 -9.12
C THR A 64 17.39 6.01 -7.66
N LEU A 65 16.17 5.61 -7.25
CA LEU A 65 15.91 5.21 -5.87
C LEU A 65 16.68 3.93 -5.52
N ASP A 66 17.46 4.01 -4.45
CA ASP A 66 18.03 2.84 -3.81
C ASP A 66 16.89 1.93 -3.29
N ARG A 67 17.10 0.61 -3.29
CA ARG A 67 16.11 -0.37 -2.82
C ARG A 67 15.70 -0.09 -1.37
N ASP A 68 16.62 0.44 -0.57
CA ASP A 68 16.37 0.80 0.84
C ASP A 68 15.60 2.11 0.99
N ALA A 69 15.45 2.90 -0.08
CA ALA A 69 14.71 4.15 -0.10
C ALA A 69 13.23 3.99 -0.48
N VAL A 70 12.79 2.76 -0.80
CA VAL A 70 11.39 2.45 -1.14
C VAL A 70 10.80 1.40 -0.19
N PRO A 71 9.48 1.41 0.04
CA PRO A 71 8.83 0.39 0.86
C PRO A 71 9.02 -1.01 0.28
N ALA A 72 9.35 -1.97 1.12
CA ALA A 72 9.35 -3.39 0.76
C ALA A 72 7.91 -3.91 0.61
N ILE A 73 7.69 -4.79 -0.37
CA ILE A 73 6.45 -5.55 -0.53
C ILE A 73 6.74 -7.01 -0.17
N THR A 74 6.19 -7.47 0.95
CA THR A 74 6.33 -8.83 1.44
C THR A 74 5.02 -9.59 1.35
N ARG A 75 5.08 -10.85 0.93
CA ARG A 75 3.92 -11.75 0.98
C ARG A 75 3.75 -12.25 2.42
N MET A 76 2.61 -11.94 3.02
CA MET A 76 2.24 -12.32 4.38
C MET A 76 1.38 -13.58 4.30
N GLY A 77 1.99 -14.76 4.40
CA GLY A 77 1.29 -16.05 4.40
C GLY A 77 0.43 -16.34 3.15
N CYS A 78 -0.29 -17.47 3.20
CA CYS A 78 -1.40 -17.74 2.30
C CYS A 78 -2.69 -17.58 3.10
N ALA A 79 -3.68 -16.87 2.57
CA ALA A 79 -5.05 -17.06 3.03
C ALA A 79 -5.42 -18.51 2.69
N SER A 80 -5.65 -19.32 3.72
CA SER A 80 -6.08 -20.72 3.60
C SER A 80 -7.38 -20.85 2.82
#